data_AF-A0A916U5U8-F1
#
_entry.id   AF-A0A916U5U8-F1
#
_cell.length_a   1.000
_cell.length_b   1.000
_cell.length_c   1.000
_cell.angle_alpha   90.00
_cell.angle_beta   90.00
_cell.angle_gamma   90.00
#
_symmetry.space_group_name_H-M   'P 1'
#
loop_
_entity.id
_entity.type
_entity.pdbx_description
1 polymer ?
#
loop_
_entity_poly.entity_id
_entity_poly.type
_entity_poly.pdbx_seq_one_letter_code
_entity_poly.pdbx_strand_id
1 'polypeptide(L)'
;MSSTATYPAIDTAVLIRVRNRLIEYLEVAASFDEQREYQRKSPETNVPMEVVHQWEDWLTDDWQQRYTSPPFSEAELAAMTSYQRVVDPLANGLIDGVHAPLAELEILCAMPAWQELRQAAADALAVFMLRGKLPEQAKIQ
;
A
#
# COMPACT_ATOMS: atom_id res chain seq x y z
N MET A 1 18.43 0.37 -28.10
CA MET A 1 19.48 0.22 -27.06
C MET A 1 18.82 0.63 -25.76
N SER A 2 18.28 -0.32 -25.00
CA SER A 2 17.64 -0.02 -23.72
C SER A 2 18.72 0.17 -22.68
N SER A 3 18.82 1.39 -22.15
CA SER A 3 19.67 1.72 -21.01
C SER A 3 19.18 0.92 -19.81
N THR A 4 19.97 -0.06 -19.36
CA THR A 4 19.81 -0.65 -18.03
C THR A 4 20.27 0.40 -17.03
N ALA A 5 19.36 1.29 -16.66
CA ALA A 5 19.57 2.19 -15.53
C ALA A 5 19.92 1.32 -14.31
N THR A 6 21.17 1.41 -13.86
CA THR A 6 21.61 0.73 -12.64
C THR A 6 21.26 1.65 -11.48
N TYR A 7 20.15 1.38 -10.81
CA TYR A 7 19.77 2.12 -9.62
C TYR A 7 20.71 1.78 -8.47
N PRO A 8 21.08 2.77 -7.62
CA PRO A 8 21.85 2.47 -6.42
C PRO A 8 21.04 1.51 -5.52
N ALA A 9 21.73 0.53 -4.94
CA ALA A 9 21.12 -0.44 -4.04
C ALA A 9 20.50 0.29 -2.82
N ILE A 10 19.25 -0.01 -2.50
CA ILE A 10 18.60 0.50 -1.30
C ILE A 10 19.15 -0.26 -0.10
N ASP A 11 19.47 0.47 0.97
CA ASP A 11 19.86 -0.12 2.26
C ASP A 11 18.78 -1.13 2.73
N THR A 12 19.20 -2.35 3.07
CA THR A 12 18.31 -3.39 3.59
C THR A 12 17.52 -2.93 4.81
N ALA A 13 18.09 -2.10 5.69
CA ALA A 13 17.40 -1.53 6.83
C ALA A 13 16.27 -0.56 6.41
N VAL A 14 16.46 0.19 5.31
CA VAL A 14 15.40 1.01 4.72
C VAL A 14 14.30 0.10 4.17
N LEU A 15 14.64 -0.95 3.43
CA LEU A 15 13.64 -1.89 2.89
C LEU A 15 12.85 -2.61 4.00
N ILE A 16 13.48 -2.94 5.13
CA ILE A 16 12.79 -3.53 6.29
C ILE A 16 11.75 -2.55 6.85
N ARG A 17 12.11 -1.26 6.97
CA ARG A 17 11.17 -0.23 7.44
C ARG A 17 10.00 -0.07 6.47
N VAL A 18 10.26 0.04 5.17
CA VAL A 18 9.21 0.10 4.13
C VAL A 18 8.29 -1.12 4.25
N ARG A 19 8.86 -2.33 4.33
CA ARG A 19 8.09 -3.58 4.48
C ARG A 19 7.19 -3.53 5.71
N ASN A 20 7.68 -3.03 6.85
CA ASN A 20 6.88 -2.88 8.06
C ASN A 20 5.79 -1.80 7.93
N ARG A 21 6.06 -0.70 7.22
CA ARG A 21 5.05 0.34 6.92
C ARG A 21 3.97 -0.17 5.97
N LEU A 22 4.32 -1.00 5.00
CA LEU A 22 3.34 -1.66 4.14
C LEU A 22 2.39 -2.55 4.94
N ILE A 23 2.87 -3.24 5.98
CA ILE A 23 1.99 -3.99 6.90
C ILE A 23 1.00 -3.05 7.60
N GLU A 24 1.47 -1.93 8.15
CA GLU A 24 0.61 -0.95 8.84
C GLU A 24 -0.44 -0.34 7.90
N TYR A 25 -0.02 0.00 6.68
CA TYR A 25 -0.93 0.47 5.64
C TYR A 25 -1.99 -0.60 5.29
N LEU A 26 -1.56 -1.85 5.08
CA LEU A 26 -2.46 -2.95 4.72
C LEU A 26 -3.43 -3.29 5.85
N GLU A 27 -3.03 -3.14 7.12
CA GLU A 27 -3.93 -3.27 8.29
C GLU A 27 -5.13 -2.30 8.19
N VAL A 28 -4.88 -1.05 7.77
CA VAL A 28 -5.94 -0.05 7.56
C VAL A 28 -6.75 -0.36 6.30
N ALA A 29 -6.09 -0.59 5.17
CA ALA A 29 -6.78 -0.84 3.89
C ALA A 29 -7.67 -2.09 3.95
N ALA A 30 -7.29 -3.10 4.72
CA ALA A 30 -8.02 -4.37 4.86
C ALA A 30 -9.27 -4.29 5.75
N SER A 31 -9.52 -3.19 6.46
CA SER A 31 -10.60 -3.07 7.45
C SER A 31 -11.38 -1.76 7.33
N PHE A 32 -12.68 -1.84 7.04
CA PHE A 32 -13.55 -0.66 7.06
C PHE A 32 -13.67 -0.04 8.46
N ASP A 33 -13.58 -0.85 9.51
CA ASP A 33 -13.62 -0.30 10.87
C ASP A 33 -12.36 0.49 11.20
N GLU A 34 -11.19 0.06 10.73
CA GLU A 34 -9.95 0.83 10.86
C GLU A 34 -9.98 2.10 10.01
N GLN A 35 -10.53 2.06 8.78
CA GLN A 35 -10.74 3.25 7.97
C GLN A 35 -11.67 4.26 8.65
N ARG A 36 -12.78 3.80 9.23
CA ARG A 36 -13.70 4.64 10.00
C ARG A 36 -13.04 5.24 11.23
N GLU A 37 -12.26 4.43 11.95
CA GLU A 37 -11.53 4.87 13.12
C GLU A 37 -10.46 5.91 12.77
N TYR A 38 -9.78 5.75 11.63
CA TYR A 38 -8.87 6.76 11.09
C TYR A 38 -9.63 8.06 10.78
N GLN A 39 -10.76 7.98 10.09
CA GLN A 39 -11.58 9.15 9.76
C GLN A 39 -12.09 9.88 11.01
N ARG A 40 -12.43 9.12 12.06
CA ARG A 40 -12.88 9.66 13.34
C ARG A 40 -11.75 10.37 14.10
N LYS A 41 -10.52 9.86 14.02
CA LYS A 41 -9.32 10.46 14.64
C LYS A 41 -8.83 11.70 13.91
N SER A 42 -9.02 11.76 12.58
CA SER A 42 -8.65 12.89 11.73
C SER A 42 -9.81 13.28 10.81
N PRO A 43 -10.85 13.98 11.32
CA PRO A 43 -12.04 14.34 10.55
C PRO A 43 -11.78 15.19 9.30
N GLU A 44 -10.68 15.94 9.30
CA GLU A 44 -10.22 16.77 8.19
C GLU A 44 -9.54 15.98 7.06
N THR A 45 -9.11 14.76 7.35
CA THR A 45 -8.44 13.89 6.38
C THR A 45 -9.46 13.20 5.50
N ASN A 46 -9.25 13.19 4.18
CA ASN A 46 -10.02 12.34 3.29
C ASN A 46 -9.42 10.93 3.31
N VAL A 47 -9.89 10.08 4.23
CA VAL A 47 -9.32 8.73 4.42
C VAL A 47 -9.35 7.88 3.15
N PRO A 48 -10.41 7.90 2.32
CA PRO A 48 -10.37 7.21 1.03
C PRO A 48 -9.22 7.65 0.12
N MET A 49 -8.95 8.95 0.02
CA MET A 49 -7.77 9.41 -0.75
C MET A 49 -6.48 8.91 -0.12
N GLU A 50 -6.34 9.00 1.21
CA GLU A 50 -5.13 8.51 1.88
C GLU A 50 -4.90 7.02 1.64
N VAL A 51 -5.95 6.18 1.68
CA VAL A 51 -5.83 4.74 1.41
C VAL A 51 -5.29 4.49 0.00
N VAL A 52 -5.65 5.30 -0.99
CA VAL A 52 -5.14 5.13 -2.35
C VAL A 52 -3.75 5.76 -2.53
N HIS A 53 -3.56 7.01 -2.12
CA HIS A 53 -2.31 7.74 -2.34
C HIS A 53 -1.15 7.22 -1.48
N GLN A 54 -1.38 6.81 -0.24
CA GLN A 54 -0.29 6.29 0.60
C GLN A 54 0.32 5.02 0.00
N TRP A 55 -0.47 4.21 -0.74
CA TRP A 55 0.08 3.08 -1.46
C TRP A 55 1.08 3.51 -2.54
N GLU A 56 0.73 4.54 -3.31
CA GLU A 56 1.58 5.13 -4.35
C GLU A 56 2.83 5.82 -3.75
N ASP A 57 2.69 6.46 -2.59
CA ASP A 57 3.82 7.06 -1.87
C ASP A 57 4.89 6.02 -1.49
N TRP A 58 4.48 4.77 -1.21
CA TRP A 58 5.40 3.67 -0.93
C TRP A 58 5.93 2.97 -2.18
N LEU A 59 5.37 3.22 -3.36
CA LEU A 59 5.66 2.47 -4.58
C LEU A 59 5.95 3.42 -5.73
N THR A 60 7.23 3.66 -5.97
CA THR A 60 7.68 4.31 -7.20
C THR A 60 7.38 3.43 -8.41
N ASP A 61 7.24 4.00 -9.61
CA ASP A 61 6.97 3.25 -10.85
C ASP A 61 7.94 2.07 -11.10
N ASP A 62 9.16 2.18 -10.57
CA ASP A 62 10.23 1.18 -10.67
C ASP A 62 10.37 0.29 -9.42
N TRP A 63 9.39 0.27 -8.51
CA TRP A 63 9.48 -0.44 -7.22
C TRP A 63 9.82 -1.93 -7.40
N GLN A 64 9.33 -2.58 -8.46
CA GLN A 64 9.63 -3.99 -8.75
C GLN A 64 11.12 -4.25 -9.03
N GLN A 65 11.86 -3.24 -9.47
CA GLN A 65 13.31 -3.31 -9.70
C GLN A 65 14.09 -3.02 -8.41
N ARG A 66 13.45 -2.36 -7.43
CA ARG A 66 14.07 -1.85 -6.21
C ARG A 66 13.80 -2.72 -4.99
N TYR A 67 12.61 -3.31 -4.91
CA TYR A 67 12.17 -4.17 -3.80
C TYR A 67 12.52 -5.61 -4.15
N THR A 68 13.56 -6.11 -3.49
CA THR A 68 14.14 -7.42 -3.77
C THR A 68 14.14 -8.29 -2.52
N SER A 69 14.39 -9.58 -2.73
CA SER A 69 14.59 -10.54 -1.66
C SER A 69 16.07 -10.61 -1.27
N PRO A 70 16.42 -10.54 0.03
CA PRO A 70 15.63 -10.05 1.18
C PRO A 70 15.56 -8.49 1.22
N PRO A 71 14.60 -7.88 1.95
CA PRO A 71 13.73 -8.47 2.98
C PRO A 71 12.37 -8.98 2.50
N PHE A 72 11.95 -8.61 1.29
CA PHE A 72 10.69 -9.08 0.73
C PHE A 72 10.81 -10.54 0.30
N SER A 73 9.78 -11.36 0.55
CA SER A 73 9.70 -12.69 -0.07
C SER A 73 9.10 -12.58 -1.48
N GLU A 74 9.33 -13.59 -2.32
CA GLU A 74 8.69 -13.66 -3.64
C GLU A 74 7.15 -13.64 -3.54
N ALA A 75 6.60 -14.29 -2.50
CA ALA A 75 5.17 -14.28 -2.22
C ALA A 75 4.67 -12.86 -1.86
N GLU A 76 5.44 -12.11 -1.06
CA GLU A 76 5.11 -10.72 -0.72
C GLU A 76 5.14 -9.82 -1.96
N LEU A 77 6.16 -9.94 -2.82
CA LEU A 77 6.24 -9.18 -4.07
C LEU A 77 5.09 -9.51 -5.03
N ALA A 78 4.69 -10.78 -5.11
CA ALA A 78 3.54 -11.22 -5.91
C ALA A 78 2.21 -10.69 -5.32
N ALA A 79 2.08 -10.66 -4.00
CA ALA A 79 0.93 -10.09 -3.32
C ALA A 79 0.82 -8.58 -3.56
N MET A 80 1.93 -7.84 -3.44
CA MET A 80 1.99 -6.41 -3.77
C MET A 80 1.59 -6.14 -5.22
N THR A 81 2.10 -6.94 -6.17
CA THR A 81 1.73 -6.83 -7.59
C THR A 81 0.24 -7.10 -7.81
N SER A 82 -0.35 -8.04 -7.08
CA SER A 82 -1.78 -8.36 -7.19
C SER A 82 -2.66 -7.25 -6.61
N TYR A 83 -2.25 -6.68 -5.48
CA TYR A 83 -2.94 -5.54 -4.86
C TYR A 83 -2.85 -4.27 -5.71
N GLN A 84 -1.68 -3.95 -6.29
CA GLN A 84 -1.50 -2.81 -7.19
C GLN A 84 -2.54 -2.79 -8.32
N ARG A 85 -2.84 -3.94 -8.94
CA ARG A 85 -3.83 -4.03 -10.03
C ARG A 85 -5.25 -3.61 -9.62
N VAL A 86 -5.57 -3.68 -8.33
CA VAL A 86 -6.85 -3.23 -7.78
C VAL A 86 -6.80 -1.75 -7.41
N VAL A 87 -5.64 -1.25 -6.97
CA VAL A 87 -5.45 0.17 -6.63
C VAL A 87 -5.38 1.04 -7.89
N ASP A 88 -4.67 0.61 -8.95
CA ASP A 88 -4.46 1.43 -10.15
C ASP A 88 -5.75 1.99 -10.76
N PRO A 89 -6.82 1.21 -10.98
CA PRO A 89 -8.05 1.75 -11.56
C PRO A 89 -8.75 2.73 -10.62
N LEU A 90 -8.62 2.54 -9.29
CA LEU A 90 -9.16 3.45 -8.31
C LEU A 90 -8.37 4.76 -8.31
N ALA A 91 -7.04 4.72 -8.25
CA ALA A 91 -6.19 5.91 -8.33
C ALA A 91 -6.47 6.72 -9.61
N ASN A 92 -6.48 6.07 -10.77
CA ASN A 92 -6.77 6.72 -12.04
C ASN A 92 -8.20 7.27 -12.10
N GLY A 93 -9.19 6.50 -11.60
CA GLY A 93 -10.59 6.93 -11.57
C GLY A 93 -10.86 8.08 -10.59
N LEU A 94 -10.10 8.17 -9.50
CA LEU A 94 -10.12 9.28 -8.56
C LEU A 94 -9.52 10.55 -9.18
N ILE A 95 -8.42 10.40 -9.93
CA ILE A 95 -7.72 11.50 -10.61
C ILE A 95 -8.53 12.03 -11.81
N ASP A 96 -9.23 11.19 -12.57
CA ASP A 96 -10.10 11.67 -13.68
C ASP A 96 -11.37 12.39 -13.17
N GLY A 97 -11.70 12.21 -11.90
CA GLY A 97 -12.84 12.80 -11.21
C GLY A 97 -12.57 14.13 -10.49
N VAL A 98 -11.54 14.90 -10.88
CA VAL A 98 -10.95 16.14 -10.25
C VAL A 98 -11.90 17.11 -9.49
N HIS A 99 -13.23 17.02 -9.63
CA HIS A 99 -14.18 17.87 -8.90
C HIS A 99 -15.38 17.16 -8.26
N ALA A 100 -15.50 15.83 -8.29
CA ALA A 100 -16.49 15.17 -7.47
C ALA A 100 -15.96 15.12 -6.02
N PRO A 101 -16.65 15.69 -5.01
CA PRO A 101 -16.32 15.33 -3.64
C PRO A 101 -16.39 13.81 -3.59
N LEU A 102 -15.27 13.17 -3.28
CA LEU A 102 -15.24 11.75 -3.02
C LEU A 102 -16.40 11.45 -2.09
N ALA A 103 -17.24 10.50 -2.53
CA ALA A 103 -18.41 10.14 -1.77
C ALA A 103 -17.96 9.83 -0.33
N GLU A 104 -18.79 10.21 0.65
CA GLU A 104 -18.49 9.95 2.06
C GLU A 104 -18.04 8.50 2.25
N LEU A 105 -17.10 8.25 3.16
CA LEU A 105 -16.48 6.93 3.36
C LEU A 105 -17.51 5.77 3.35
N GLU A 106 -18.68 5.97 3.96
CA GLU A 106 -19.75 4.97 3.97
C GLU A 106 -20.32 4.61 2.59
N ILE A 107 -20.41 5.58 1.68
CA ILE A 107 -20.83 5.32 0.30
C ILE A 107 -19.77 4.48 -0.40
N LEU A 108 -18.49 4.81 -0.21
CA LEU A 108 -17.39 4.05 -0.80
C LEU A 108 -17.33 2.63 -0.23
N CYS A 109 -17.48 2.44 1.09
CA CYS A 109 -17.55 1.10 1.70
C CYS A 109 -18.66 0.21 1.11
N ALA A 110 -19.74 0.80 0.60
CA ALA A 110 -20.81 0.09 -0.08
C ALA A 110 -20.49 -0.24 -1.56
N MET A 111 -19.51 0.41 -2.17
CA MET A 111 -19.14 0.20 -3.57
C MET A 111 -18.40 -1.14 -3.77
N PRO A 112 -18.76 -1.93 -4.80
CA PRO A 112 -18.07 -3.19 -5.10
C PRO A 112 -16.56 -3.04 -5.26
N ALA A 113 -16.11 -1.97 -5.93
CA ALA A 113 -14.68 -1.72 -6.15
C ALA A 113 -13.91 -1.46 -4.83
N TRP A 114 -14.54 -0.80 -3.85
CA TRP A 114 -13.91 -0.57 -2.54
C TRP A 114 -13.90 -1.84 -1.68
N GLN A 115 -14.93 -2.68 -1.81
CA GLN A 115 -14.94 -4.02 -1.19
C GLN A 115 -13.84 -4.91 -1.77
N GLU A 116 -13.61 -4.84 -3.09
CA GLU A 116 -12.51 -5.53 -3.76
C GLU A 116 -11.15 -5.04 -3.27
N LEU A 117 -10.94 -3.72 -3.16
CA LEU A 117 -9.73 -3.14 -2.57
C LEU A 117 -9.52 -3.67 -1.14
N ARG A 118 -10.56 -3.63 -0.30
CA ARG A 118 -10.49 -4.12 1.09
C ARG A 118 -10.15 -5.61 1.17
N GLN A 119 -10.70 -6.43 0.27
CA GLN A 119 -10.38 -7.86 0.22
C GLN A 119 -8.95 -8.11 -0.29
N ALA A 120 -8.54 -7.45 -1.35
CA ALA A 120 -7.19 -7.59 -1.89
C ALA A 120 -6.11 -7.14 -0.88
N ALA A 121 -6.38 -6.07 -0.11
CA ALA A 121 -5.52 -5.64 0.99
C ALA A 121 -5.43 -6.71 2.08
N ALA A 122 -6.56 -7.34 2.46
CA ALA A 122 -6.58 -8.42 3.44
C ALA A 122 -5.79 -9.65 2.97
N ASP A 123 -5.90 -10.01 1.70
CA ASP A 123 -5.16 -11.12 1.11
C ASP A 123 -3.64 -10.83 1.09
N ALA A 124 -3.25 -9.62 0.73
CA ALA A 124 -1.85 -9.19 0.79
C ALA A 124 -1.32 -9.16 2.22
N LEU A 125 -2.08 -8.61 3.16
CA LEU A 125 -1.73 -8.58 4.58
C LEU A 125 -1.48 -9.99 5.13
N ALA A 126 -2.36 -10.94 4.80
CA ALA A 126 -2.22 -12.33 5.23
C ALA A 126 -0.87 -12.93 4.81
N VAL A 127 -0.39 -12.62 3.59
CA VAL A 127 0.92 -13.06 3.10
C VAL A 127 2.07 -12.44 3.91
N PHE A 128 2.02 -11.12 4.17
CA PHE A 128 3.05 -10.46 4.98
C PHE A 128 3.09 -10.97 6.42
N MET A 129 1.93 -11.27 6.98
CA MET A 129 1.77 -11.74 8.36
C MET A 129 2.27 -13.18 8.58
N LEU A 130 2.55 -13.95 7.52
CA LEU A 130 3.27 -15.23 7.64
C LEU A 130 4.66 -15.05 8.28
N ARG A 131 5.29 -13.89 8.08
CA ARG A 131 6.59 -13.52 8.66
C ARG A 131 6.50 -12.39 9.68
N GLY A 132 5.38 -11.67 9.73
CA GLY A 132 5.15 -10.54 10.62
C GLY A 132 6.08 -9.36 10.34
N LYS A 133 6.10 -8.37 11.25
CA LYS A 133 7.06 -7.26 11.21
C LYS A 133 8.48 -7.78 11.51
N LEU A 134 9.46 -7.29 10.77
CA LEU A 134 10.88 -7.63 10.99
C LEU A 134 11.53 -6.61 11.93
N PRO A 135 12.53 -7.01 12.74
CA PRO A 135 13.28 -6.07 13.57
C PRO A 135 13.98 -4.99 12.73
N GLU A 136 13.75 -3.72 13.06
CA GLU A 136 14.30 -2.58 12.32
C GLU A 136 15.78 -2.26 12.70
N GLN A 137 16.48 -3.20 13.35
CA GLN A 137 17.80 -2.96 13.98
C GLN A 137 18.94 -3.74 13.32
N ALA A 138 19.85 -2.98 12.70
CA ALA A 138 21.16 -2.78 13.32
C ALA A 138 21.49 -1.28 13.20
N LYS A 139 21.83 -0.63 14.32
CA LYS A 139 22.44 0.70 14.27
C LYS A 139 23.73 0.56 13.45
N ILE A 140 23.89 1.37 12.40
CA ILE A 140 25.25 1.71 11.95
C ILE A 140 25.79 2.63 13.06
N GLN A 141 26.68 2.09 13.89
CA GLN A 141 27.58 2.90 14.69
C GLN A 141 28.64 3.52 13.77
#